data_AF-A0A2U1FPF6-F1
#
_entry.id   AF-A0A2U1FPF6-F1
#
_cell.length_a   1.000
_cell.length_b   1.000
_cell.length_c   1.000
_cell.angle_alpha   90.00
_cell.angle_beta   90.00
_cell.angle_gamma   90.00
#
_symmetry.space_group_name_H-M   'P 1'
#
loop_
_entity.id
_entity.type
_entity.pdbx_description
1 polymer ?
#
loop_
_entity_poly.entity_id
_entity_poly.type
_entity_poly.pdbx_seq_one_letter_code
_entity_poly.pdbx_strand_id
1 'polypeptide(L)' 'MLRKKAIQIRLNEAEHKALDAYCSRFGVENRSRWIRELLMSEVIHRLESDVPLLFREEEMR' A
#
# COMPACT_ATOMS: atom_id res chain seq x y z
N MET A 1 -14.62 -1.73 -12.73
CA MET A 1 -15.08 -0.98 -11.54
C MET A 1 -14.52 0.45 -11.60
N LEU A 2 -15.37 1.48 -11.62
CA LEU A 2 -14.97 2.89 -11.73
C LEU A 2 -14.47 3.43 -10.38
N ARG A 3 -13.32 4.10 -10.37
CA ARG A 3 -12.76 4.75 -9.17
C ARG A 3 -13.30 6.18 -9.07
N LYS A 4 -14.12 6.47 -8.05
CA LYS A 4 -14.81 7.77 -7.89
C LYS A 4 -14.25 8.66 -6.78
N LYS A 5 -13.38 8.12 -5.91
CA LYS A 5 -12.81 8.83 -4.76
C LYS A 5 -11.32 9.06 -4.99
N ALA A 6 -10.83 10.22 -4.59
CA ALA A 6 -9.44 10.64 -4.71
C ALA A 6 -8.84 10.94 -3.34
N ILE A 7 -7.55 10.66 -3.20
CA ILE A 7 -6.73 10.99 -2.02
C ILE A 7 -5.59 11.88 -2.53
N GLN A 8 -5.38 13.01 -1.86
CA GLN A 8 -4.25 13.91 -2.15
C GLN A 8 -3.18 13.73 -1.08
N ILE A 9 -1.94 13.47 -1.51
CA ILE A 9 -0.80 13.29 -0.62
C ILE A 9 0.20 14.41 -0.92
N ARG A 10 0.73 15.05 0.11
CA ARG A 10 1.82 16.02 0.00
C ARG A 10 3.10 15.36 0.50
N LEU A 11 4.18 15.54 -0.25
CA LEU A 11 5.51 15.02 0.06
C LEU A 11 6.45 16.20 0.26
N ASN A 12 7.44 16.03 1.13
CA ASN A 12 8.58 16.95 1.17
C ASN A 12 9.53 16.68 -0.01
N GLU A 13 10.53 17.53 -0.18
CA GLU A 13 11.45 17.44 -1.33
C GLU A 13 12.26 16.14 -1.33
N ALA A 14 12.67 15.65 -0.16
CA ALA A 14 13.44 14.42 -0.04
C ALA A 14 12.61 13.19 -0.40
N GLU A 15 11.37 13.12 0.11
CA GLU A 15 10.41 12.06 -0.20
C GLU A 15 10.07 12.04 -1.70
N HIS A 16 9.86 13.22 -2.30
CA HIS A 16 9.58 13.32 -3.73
C HIS A 16 10.76 12.83 -4.58
N LYS A 17 11.99 13.25 -4.25
CA LYS A 17 13.21 12.78 -4.95
C LYS A 17 13.41 11.28 -4.83
N ALA A 18 13.19 10.71 -3.64
CA ALA A 18 13.28 9.28 -3.41
C ALA A 18 12.24 8.51 -4.24
N LEU A 19 10.99 9.01 -4.29
CA LEU A 19 9.92 8.41 -5.08
C LEU A 19 10.24 8.42 -6.58
N ASP A 20 10.70 9.55 -7.11
CA ASP A 20 11.06 9.65 -8.53
C ASP A 20 12.26 8.75 -8.86
N ALA A 21 13.29 8.72 -8.03
CA ALA A 21 14.44 7.82 -8.22
C ALA A 21 14.04 6.34 -8.22
N TYR A 22 13.12 5.95 -7.33
CA TYR A 22 12.56 4.60 -7.31
C TYR A 22 11.80 4.32 -8.61
N CYS A 23 10.91 5.22 -9.03
CA CYS A 23 10.11 5.01 -10.23
C CYS A 23 10.98 4.89 -11.49
N SER A 24 12.01 5.73 -11.61
CA SER A 24 12.97 5.65 -12.72
C SER A 24 13.77 4.35 -12.71
N ARG A 25 14.23 3.91 -11.54
CA ARG A 25 15.06 2.70 -11.41
C ARG A 25 14.30 1.42 -11.75
N PHE A 26 13.02 1.34 -11.37
CA PHE A 26 12.21 0.13 -11.51
C PHE A 26 11.19 0.19 -12.65
N GLY A 27 11.25 1.23 -13.51
CA GLY A 27 10.37 1.35 -14.67
C GLY A 27 8.89 1.54 -14.31
N VAL A 28 8.61 2.25 -13.23
CA VAL A 28 7.22 2.51 -12.80
C VAL A 28 6.61 3.60 -13.68
N GLU A 29 5.84 3.19 -14.68
CA GLU A 29 5.18 4.11 -15.62
C GLU A 29 4.02 4.89 -14.99
N ASN A 30 3.30 4.28 -14.04
CA ASN A 30 2.12 4.87 -13.42
C ASN A 30 2.27 4.95 -11.89
N ARG A 31 2.78 6.09 -11.42
CA ARG A 31 2.99 6.39 -9.99
C ARG A 31 1.72 6.20 -9.17
N SER A 32 0.59 6.75 -9.62
CA SER A 32 -0.68 6.67 -8.88
C SER A 32 -1.19 5.23 -8.75
N ARG A 33 -0.99 4.39 -9.77
CA ARG A 33 -1.31 2.96 -9.70
C ARG A 33 -0.44 2.26 -8.68
N TRP A 34 0.88 2.47 -8.75
CA TRP A 34 1.86 1.84 -7.89
C TRP A 34 1.66 2.21 -6.41
N ILE A 35 1.51 3.51 -6.10
CA ILE A 35 1.26 4.00 -4.74
C ILE A 35 0.00 3.35 -4.17
N ARG A 36 -1.07 3.29 -4.96
CA ARG A 36 -2.33 2.69 -4.54
C ARG A 36 -2.19 1.19 -4.28
N GLU A 37 -1.48 0.46 -5.13
CA GLU A 37 -1.27 -0.99 -4.96
C GLU A 37 -0.46 -1.27 -3.69
N LEU A 38 0.63 -0.54 -3.48
CA LEU A 38 1.44 -0.66 -2.28
C LEU A 38 0.64 -0.34 -1.01
N LEU A 39 -0.07 0.80 -1.01
CA LEU A 39 -0.86 1.25 0.14
C LEU A 39 -2.00 0.26 0.46
N MET A 40 -2.73 -0.21 -0.56
CA MET A 40 -3.85 -1.13 -0.32
C MET A 40 -3.35 -2.52 0.08
N SER A 41 -2.22 -2.97 -0.45
CA SER A 41 -1.59 -4.23 -0.02
C SER A 41 -1.28 -4.20 1.48
N GLU A 42 -0.62 -3.14 1.94
CA GLU A 42 -0.28 -2.99 3.36
C GLU A 42 -1.52 -2.85 4.24
N VAL A 43 -2.50 -2.01 3.84
CA VAL A 43 -3.74 -1.82 4.62
C VAL A 43 -4.52 -3.12 4.75
N ILE A 44 -4.71 -3.86 3.65
CA ILE A 44 -5.45 -5.13 3.68
C ILE A 44 -4.69 -6.15 4.52
N HIS A 45 -3.38 -6.30 4.31
CA HIS A 45 -2.56 -7.24 5.07
C HIS A 45 -2.63 -6.98 6.58
N ARG A 46 -2.56 -5.71 6.97
CA ARG A 46 -2.66 -5.32 8.38
C ARG A 46 -4.06 -5.56 8.94
N LEU A 47 -5.10 -5.21 8.20
CA LEU A 47 -6.48 -5.47 8.61
C LEU A 47 -6.77 -6.96 8.76
N GLU A 48 -6.23 -7.81 7.87
CA GLU A 48 -6.33 -9.26 7.96
C GLU A 48 -5.55 -9.82 9.16
N SER A 49 -4.36 -9.27 9.44
CA SER A 49 -3.52 -9.68 10.57
C SER A 49 -4.10 -9.26 11.92
N ASP A 50 -4.80 -8.13 11.97
CA ASP A 50 -5.44 -7.60 13.19
C ASP A 50 -6.81 -8.27 13.47
N VAL A 51 -7.32 -9.12 12.56
CA VAL A 51 -8.53 -9.90 12.86
C VAL A 51 -8.18 -10.94 13.92
N PRO A 52 -8.84 -10.94 15.09
CA PRO A 52 -8.66 -12.02 16.06
C PRO A 52 -9.04 -13.33 15.37
N LEU A 53 -8.09 -14.26 15.28
CA LEU A 53 -8.36 -15.58 14.75
C LEU A 53 -9.49 -16.21 15.56
N LEU A 54 -10.49 -16.77 14.86
CA LEU A 54 -11.68 -17.37 15.48
C LEU A 54 -11.31 -18.47 16.49
N PHE A 55 -10.13 -19.08 16.30
CA PHE A 55 -9.50 -20.03 17.19
C PHE A 55 -8.00 -19.70 17.26
N ARG A 56 -7.41 -19.79 18.45
CA ARG A 56 -5.95 -19.72 18.59
C ARG A 56 -5.33 -21.01 18.02
N GLU A 57 -4.06 -20.96 17.58
CA GLU A 57 -3.34 -22.15 17.07
C GLU A 57 -3.35 -23.33 18.07
N GLU A 58 -3.42 -23.02 19.37
CA GLU A 58 -3.55 -23.96 20.48
C GLU A 58 -4.90 -24.70 20.49
N GLU A 59 -5.96 -24.08 19.95
CA GLU A 59 -7.32 -24.63 19.87
C GLU A 59 -7.58 -25.42 18.57
N MET A 60 -6.65 -25.36 17.61
CA MET A 60 -6.72 -26.10 16.34
C MET A 60 -5.92 -27.41 16.33
N ARG A 61 -5.25 -27.76 17.44
CA ARG A 61 -4.47 -29.00 17.60
C ARG A 61 -5.24 -30.11 18.30
#